data_AF-A0AA45WMS9-F1
#
_entry.id   AF-A0AA45WMS9-F1
#
_cell.length_a   1.000
_cell.length_b   1.000
_cell.length_c   1.000
_cell.angle_alpha   90.00
_cell.angle_beta   90.00
_cell.angle_gamma   90.00
#
_symmetry.space_group_name_H-M   'P 1'
#
loop_
_entity.id
_entity.type
_entity.pdbx_description
1 polymer ?
#
loop_
_entity_poly.entity_id
_entity_poly.type
_entity_poly.pdbx_seq_one_letter_code
_entity_poly.pdbx_strand_id
1 'polypeptide(L)'
;MRITKKDFLPSALLCCSFLFLSGCATVIEKIQHTTGNQVEKVEQLAVDDIQKQETEEMPRQEDTSDLPKSPAPHTELNDILNDEGKGEYAGEKFNRGKVVQALNQMPKGLSDDKAYAYLLGLVGENYRSDVERFKNLEEADYEEMVDVWVAARHKYPKPTPASASKDKPSSALTPEQPKKMNMSVMLDASGSMKSQLSNHSKSKMDSAKQSIEQLAAALPPKRSLLQVKVYGHEGTSAQKDKERSCRSQAKIYAGDKWDREKLRKALSQIHPAGYNPLALAMGSSSKDMQKGAPATVENHILIISDGFENCGGDPVQTAKQLHREYMANIHVIGLDVEPETERQLREVSTVTGGAYQTVTDEKELKQAVKERVQMVNRLNDPWQIRALQTAIHAHHQDEKELTKHNQKMKKKVETEHQRLNEANLYIKKEGKIDKRTWTEIDTWIDQRWQQLETFTEDRYGEVDSLLDSEFQEETHRLMNEWEKDGGKKEEFQNKAVQLLKEDLLKKKAEEADGLTDLSNQQSE
;
A
#
# COMPACT_ATOMS: atom_id res chain seq x y z
N MET A 1 -42.75 -9.54 -69.16
CA MET A 1 -43.99 -10.17 -69.67
C MET A 1 -44.95 -10.32 -68.49
N ARG A 2 -46.02 -9.51 -68.41
CA ARG A 2 -47.00 -9.38 -67.29
C ARG A 2 -46.33 -8.92 -65.95
N ILE A 3 -46.76 -7.88 -65.22
CA ILE A 3 -48.07 -7.56 -64.58
C ILE A 3 -48.37 -8.63 -63.50
N THR A 4 -48.48 -8.35 -62.19
CA THR A 4 -49.24 -7.28 -61.49
C THR A 4 -48.52 -6.60 -60.29
N LYS A 5 -48.96 -5.40 -59.89
CA LYS A 5 -48.81 -4.84 -58.52
C LYS A 5 -49.82 -5.50 -57.56
N LYS A 6 -49.55 -5.42 -56.25
CA LYS A 6 -50.57 -5.14 -55.21
C LYS A 6 -49.94 -4.44 -54.00
N ASP A 7 -50.75 -3.69 -53.27
CA ASP A 7 -50.35 -2.66 -52.31
C ASP A 7 -50.52 -3.14 -50.85
N PHE A 8 -49.90 -2.46 -49.88
CA PHE A 8 -50.56 -1.99 -48.64
C PHE A 8 -49.69 -0.96 -47.86
N LEU A 9 -50.28 -0.35 -46.82
CA LEU A 9 -49.77 0.84 -46.11
C LEU A 9 -48.86 0.53 -44.89
N PRO A 10 -48.21 1.53 -44.25
CA PRO A 10 -47.10 1.31 -43.31
C PRO A 10 -47.52 0.95 -41.87
N SER A 11 -46.54 0.63 -41.04
CA SER A 11 -46.67 0.53 -39.58
C SER A 11 -45.43 1.13 -38.90
N ALA A 12 -45.60 1.65 -37.68
CA ALA A 12 -44.63 2.54 -37.05
C ALA A 12 -43.36 1.84 -36.55
N LEU A 13 -42.21 2.49 -36.67
CA LEU A 13 -41.05 2.19 -35.84
C LEU A 13 -41.34 2.68 -34.42
N LEU A 14 -41.61 1.74 -33.51
CA LEU A 14 -41.73 2.05 -32.09
C LEU A 14 -40.31 2.26 -31.53
N CYS A 15 -39.98 3.49 -31.14
CA CYS A 15 -38.66 3.80 -30.59
C CYS A 15 -38.57 3.33 -29.13
N CYS A 16 -38.15 2.09 -28.91
CA CYS A 16 -37.92 1.52 -27.59
C CYS A 16 -36.67 2.12 -26.93
N SER A 17 -36.80 3.33 -26.40
CA SER A 17 -35.82 3.94 -25.50
C SER A 17 -35.75 3.17 -24.19
N PHE A 18 -34.78 2.26 -24.06
CA PHE A 18 -34.45 1.60 -22.80
C PHE A 18 -33.91 2.62 -21.79
N LEU A 19 -34.79 3.13 -20.93
CA LEU A 19 -34.42 3.90 -19.74
C LEU A 19 -33.91 2.93 -18.68
N PHE A 20 -32.60 2.95 -18.43
CA PHE A 20 -31.96 2.20 -17.34
C PHE A 20 -32.30 2.82 -15.98
N LEU A 21 -33.46 2.44 -15.43
CA LEU A 21 -33.90 2.76 -14.07
C LEU A 21 -33.29 1.76 -13.06
N SER A 22 -31.97 1.75 -12.92
CA SER A 22 -31.21 0.71 -12.21
C SER A 22 -30.46 1.23 -10.96
N GLY A 23 -31.12 2.01 -10.10
CA GLY A 23 -30.52 2.55 -8.88
C GLY A 23 -31.48 2.83 -7.73
N CYS A 24 -32.69 2.25 -7.77
CA CYS A 24 -33.77 2.56 -6.81
C CYS A 24 -34.10 1.39 -5.88
N ALA A 25 -34.15 0.16 -6.42
CA ALA A 25 -34.43 -1.04 -5.64
C ALA A 25 -33.26 -1.40 -4.70
N THR A 26 -32.04 -1.35 -5.24
CA THR A 26 -30.80 -1.81 -4.60
C THR A 26 -30.54 -1.23 -3.22
N VAL A 27 -30.82 0.06 -2.99
CA VAL A 27 -30.57 0.70 -1.68
C VAL A 27 -31.56 0.20 -0.63
N ILE A 28 -32.85 0.08 -0.97
CA ILE A 28 -33.88 -0.38 -0.01
C ILE A 28 -33.73 -1.89 0.26
N GLU A 29 -33.44 -2.69 -0.77
CA GLU A 29 -33.17 -4.13 -0.63
C GLU A 29 -31.93 -4.41 0.24
N LYS A 30 -30.85 -3.63 0.06
CA LYS A 30 -29.66 -3.72 0.93
C LYS A 30 -29.94 -3.34 2.37
N ILE A 31 -30.69 -2.26 2.62
CA ILE A 31 -31.05 -1.85 3.98
C ILE A 31 -31.86 -2.97 4.67
N GLN A 32 -32.84 -3.55 3.98
CA GLN A 32 -33.62 -4.70 4.48
C GLN A 32 -32.73 -5.92 4.80
N HIS A 33 -31.69 -6.16 4.00
CA HIS A 33 -30.72 -7.24 4.24
C HIS A 33 -29.77 -6.95 5.41
N THR A 34 -29.37 -5.70 5.66
CA THR A 34 -28.50 -5.35 6.80
C THR A 34 -29.29 -5.26 8.12
N THR A 35 -30.45 -4.60 8.17
CA THR A 35 -31.20 -4.41 9.44
C THR A 35 -31.91 -5.68 9.92
N GLY A 36 -32.00 -6.71 9.07
CA GLY A 36 -32.80 -7.89 9.33
C GLY A 36 -34.31 -7.61 9.35
N ASN A 37 -35.09 -8.67 9.50
CA ASN A 37 -36.54 -8.65 9.33
C ASN A 37 -37.32 -8.10 10.56
N GLN A 38 -36.69 -7.24 11.37
CA GLN A 38 -37.21 -6.81 12.69
C GLN A 38 -38.20 -5.62 12.67
N VAL A 39 -39.01 -5.48 11.62
CA VAL A 39 -40.32 -4.78 11.73
C VAL A 39 -41.33 -5.49 10.84
N GLU A 40 -42.37 -6.07 11.43
CA GLU A 40 -43.41 -6.76 10.66
C GLU A 40 -44.29 -5.80 9.85
N LYS A 41 -44.56 -6.23 8.61
CA LYS A 41 -45.81 -6.06 7.83
C LYS A 41 -46.70 -4.85 8.16
N VAL A 42 -46.67 -3.85 7.28
CA VAL A 42 -47.82 -2.96 7.04
C VAL A 42 -48.28 -3.13 5.60
N GLU A 43 -49.10 -4.16 5.36
CA GLU A 43 -50.25 -4.15 4.43
C GLU A 43 -50.87 -5.55 4.28
N GLN A 44 -52.13 -5.72 4.73
CA GLN A 44 -53.22 -6.40 4.00
C GLN A 44 -54.50 -6.41 4.85
N LEU A 45 -55.53 -5.70 4.36
CA LEU A 45 -56.91 -5.78 4.84
C LEU A 45 -57.86 -5.86 3.61
N ALA A 46 -58.01 -7.06 3.04
CA ALA A 46 -59.00 -7.36 1.99
C ALA A 46 -59.34 -8.86 1.89
N VAL A 47 -60.63 -9.15 1.70
CA VAL A 47 -61.36 -10.45 1.75
C VAL A 47 -61.99 -10.67 0.35
N ASP A 48 -62.12 -11.86 -0.28
CA ASP A 48 -61.82 -13.29 -0.02
C ASP A 48 -61.86 -14.00 -1.42
N ASP A 49 -61.53 -15.27 -1.71
CA ASP A 49 -60.89 -16.45 -1.08
C ASP A 49 -60.60 -17.46 -2.25
N ILE A 50 -60.25 -18.73 -1.95
CA ILE A 50 -60.35 -19.95 -2.78
C ILE A 50 -59.06 -20.35 -3.54
N GLN A 51 -58.20 -21.07 -2.79
CA GLN A 51 -57.57 -22.35 -3.14
C GLN A 51 -57.27 -22.71 -4.62
N LYS A 52 -56.00 -23.03 -4.95
CA LYS A 52 -55.52 -24.45 -4.90
C LYS A 52 -54.05 -24.69 -5.26
N GLN A 53 -53.46 -25.61 -4.48
CA GLN A 53 -52.38 -26.57 -4.77
C GLN A 53 -50.96 -26.07 -5.10
N GLU A 54 -50.00 -26.58 -4.32
CA GLU A 54 -48.56 -26.32 -4.47
C GLU A 54 -47.97 -27.03 -5.70
N THR A 55 -47.10 -26.34 -6.45
CA THR A 55 -45.92 -26.95 -7.10
C THR A 55 -44.86 -25.89 -7.43
N GLU A 56 -44.31 -25.22 -6.41
CA GLU A 56 -43.16 -24.33 -6.61
C GLU A 56 -41.85 -25.09 -6.42
N GLU A 57 -41.03 -25.14 -7.48
CA GLU A 57 -39.62 -25.49 -7.35
C GLU A 57 -38.92 -24.40 -6.52
N MET A 58 -38.18 -24.77 -5.48
CA MET A 58 -37.38 -23.80 -4.72
C MET A 58 -36.48 -22.99 -5.67
N PRO A 59 -36.61 -21.65 -5.72
CA PRO A 59 -35.62 -20.83 -6.39
C PRO A 59 -34.26 -21.12 -5.77
N ARG A 60 -33.29 -21.45 -6.62
CA ARG A 60 -31.91 -21.65 -6.21
C ARG A 60 -31.43 -20.36 -5.55
N GLN A 61 -31.03 -20.42 -4.28
CA GLN A 61 -30.44 -19.27 -3.61
C GLN A 61 -29.25 -18.80 -4.45
N GLU A 62 -29.34 -17.59 -4.99
CA GLU A 62 -28.16 -16.89 -5.49
C GLU A 62 -27.30 -16.53 -4.28
N ASP A 63 -25.99 -16.68 -4.42
CA ASP A 63 -25.05 -16.45 -3.33
C ASP A 63 -24.94 -14.93 -3.11
N THR A 64 -25.59 -14.40 -2.07
CA THR A 64 -25.69 -12.94 -1.84
C THR A 64 -24.41 -12.33 -1.25
N SER A 65 -23.31 -13.10 -1.19
CA SER A 65 -21.99 -12.68 -0.71
C SER A 65 -21.46 -11.41 -1.38
N ASP A 66 -21.77 -11.22 -2.66
CA ASP A 66 -21.11 -10.24 -3.53
C ASP A 66 -21.84 -8.88 -3.60
N LEU A 67 -22.96 -8.72 -2.88
CA LEU A 67 -23.64 -7.42 -2.76
C LEU A 67 -23.01 -6.56 -1.65
N PRO A 68 -22.45 -5.37 -1.94
CA PRO A 68 -21.88 -4.51 -0.91
C PRO A 68 -22.97 -4.07 0.07
N LYS A 69 -22.83 -4.50 1.34
CA LYS A 69 -23.73 -4.18 2.45
C LYS A 69 -23.85 -2.66 2.61
N SER A 70 -25.04 -2.17 2.95
CA SER A 70 -25.18 -0.80 3.49
C SER A 70 -24.70 -0.81 4.95
N PRO A 71 -24.01 0.25 5.44
CA PRO A 71 -23.62 0.34 6.84
C PRO A 71 -24.86 0.36 7.74
N ALA A 72 -24.77 -0.26 8.91
CA ALA A 72 -25.84 -0.28 9.89
C ALA A 72 -25.83 1.01 10.75
N PRO A 73 -26.99 1.40 11.34
CA PRO A 73 -27.14 2.63 12.13
C PRO A 73 -26.54 2.47 13.55
N HIS A 74 -25.29 2.01 13.64
CA HIS A 74 -24.57 1.83 14.90
C HIS A 74 -24.25 3.18 15.56
N THR A 75 -24.48 3.26 16.87
CA THR A 75 -24.09 4.40 17.73
C THR A 75 -22.76 4.17 18.44
N GLU A 76 -22.39 2.92 18.71
CA GLU A 76 -21.18 2.55 19.44
C GLU A 76 -19.96 2.45 18.50
N LEU A 77 -18.85 3.10 18.85
CA LEU A 77 -17.60 3.10 18.09
C LEU A 77 -17.13 1.70 17.67
N ASN A 78 -17.17 0.71 18.58
CA ASN A 78 -16.70 -0.64 18.28
C ASN A 78 -17.47 -1.30 17.14
N ASP A 79 -18.79 -1.10 17.06
CA ASP A 79 -19.57 -1.63 15.95
C ASP A 79 -19.29 -0.85 14.66
N ILE A 80 -19.21 0.48 14.75
CA ILE A 80 -18.89 1.38 13.62
C ILE A 80 -17.56 1.00 12.95
N LEU A 81 -16.55 0.60 13.74
CA LEU A 81 -15.24 0.17 13.25
C LEU A 81 -15.21 -1.25 12.66
N ASN A 82 -16.12 -2.13 13.10
CA ASN A 82 -16.21 -3.52 12.63
C ASN A 82 -17.21 -3.70 11.48
N ASP A 83 -18.05 -2.70 11.18
CA ASP A 83 -18.99 -2.74 10.06
C ASP A 83 -18.27 -3.03 8.73
N GLU A 84 -18.86 -3.88 7.89
CA GLU A 84 -18.38 -4.23 6.55
C GLU A 84 -19.10 -3.42 5.46
N GLY A 85 -20.15 -2.68 5.83
CA GLY A 85 -20.96 -1.89 4.91
C GLY A 85 -20.27 -0.63 4.42
N LYS A 86 -20.66 -0.20 3.22
CA LYS A 86 -20.23 1.08 2.62
C LYS A 86 -21.35 1.69 1.77
N GLY A 87 -21.58 2.99 1.94
CA GLY A 87 -22.60 3.73 1.19
C GLY A 87 -22.36 3.69 -0.33
N GLU A 88 -23.43 3.64 -1.12
CA GLU A 88 -23.37 3.49 -2.58
C GLU A 88 -22.55 4.62 -3.27
N TYR A 89 -22.57 5.81 -2.66
CA TYR A 89 -21.88 7.03 -3.08
C TYR A 89 -20.80 7.48 -2.09
N ALA A 90 -20.27 6.55 -1.27
CA ALA A 90 -19.15 6.84 -0.38
C ALA A 90 -17.80 6.84 -1.11
N GLY A 91 -16.80 7.47 -0.52
CA GLY A 91 -15.45 7.67 -1.04
C GLY A 91 -15.44 8.46 -2.35
N GLU A 92 -14.71 7.92 -3.32
CA GLU A 92 -14.53 8.45 -4.67
C GLU A 92 -15.78 8.29 -5.56
N LYS A 93 -16.74 7.43 -5.17
CA LYS A 93 -18.01 7.24 -5.89
C LYS A 93 -19.00 8.39 -5.65
N PHE A 94 -18.65 9.36 -4.82
CA PHE A 94 -19.55 10.44 -4.42
C PHE A 94 -20.02 11.29 -5.59
N ASN A 95 -21.34 11.33 -5.77
CA ASN A 95 -21.99 12.20 -6.72
C ASN A 95 -23.22 12.84 -6.06
N ARG A 96 -23.10 14.11 -5.69
CA ARG A 96 -24.17 14.87 -4.99
C ARG A 96 -25.51 14.83 -5.73
N GLY A 97 -25.49 14.82 -7.07
CA GLY A 97 -26.70 14.70 -7.89
C GLY A 97 -27.41 13.36 -7.72
N LYS A 98 -26.67 12.25 -7.75
CA LYS A 98 -27.22 10.90 -7.49
C LYS A 98 -27.68 10.73 -6.06
N VAL A 99 -26.94 11.24 -5.08
CA VAL A 99 -27.36 11.25 -3.65
C VAL A 99 -28.69 11.99 -3.51
N VAL A 100 -28.81 13.21 -4.04
CA VAL A 100 -30.08 13.97 -4.03
C VAL A 100 -31.20 13.22 -4.77
N GLN A 101 -30.91 12.54 -5.89
CA GLN A 101 -31.90 11.72 -6.60
C GLN A 101 -32.42 10.55 -5.72
N ALA A 102 -31.54 9.86 -4.99
CA ALA A 102 -31.93 8.79 -4.08
C ALA A 102 -32.67 9.31 -2.83
N LEU A 103 -32.28 10.46 -2.28
CA LEU A 103 -33.01 11.10 -1.16
C LEU A 103 -34.40 11.59 -1.60
N ASN A 104 -34.57 12.01 -2.86
CA ASN A 104 -35.89 12.32 -3.43
C ASN A 104 -36.82 11.10 -3.47
N GLN A 105 -36.27 9.90 -3.60
CA GLN A 105 -37.02 8.64 -3.65
C GLN A 105 -37.29 8.02 -2.27
N MET A 106 -36.61 8.48 -1.22
CA MET A 106 -36.80 8.04 0.17
C MET A 106 -38.29 8.08 0.59
N PRO A 107 -38.83 7.02 1.21
CA PRO A 107 -40.18 7.03 1.79
C PRO A 107 -40.37 8.14 2.84
N LYS A 108 -41.61 8.60 3.02
CA LYS A 108 -41.97 9.53 4.11
C LYS A 108 -42.34 8.75 5.37
N GLY A 109 -42.02 9.31 6.55
CA GLY A 109 -42.42 8.71 7.84
C GLY A 109 -41.67 7.43 8.21
N LEU A 110 -40.45 7.23 7.70
CA LEU A 110 -39.54 6.23 8.26
C LEU A 110 -39.20 6.57 9.71
N SER A 111 -39.01 5.54 10.54
CA SER A 111 -38.46 5.65 11.88
C SER A 111 -37.00 6.10 11.85
N ASP A 112 -36.54 6.69 12.95
CA ASP A 112 -35.25 7.40 13.06
C ASP A 112 -34.06 6.52 12.66
N ASP A 113 -34.05 5.28 13.13
CA ASP A 113 -33.10 4.21 12.81
C ASP A 113 -33.03 3.93 11.30
N LYS A 114 -34.19 3.78 10.65
CA LYS A 114 -34.30 3.48 9.21
C LYS A 114 -33.98 4.68 8.36
N ALA A 115 -34.32 5.88 8.83
CA ALA A 115 -33.95 7.12 8.18
C ALA A 115 -32.43 7.32 8.22
N TYR A 116 -31.77 7.09 9.36
CA TYR A 116 -30.31 7.16 9.50
C TYR A 116 -29.60 6.07 8.67
N ALA A 117 -30.08 4.83 8.72
CA ALA A 117 -29.58 3.73 7.89
C ALA A 117 -29.69 4.04 6.38
N TYR A 118 -30.72 4.77 5.94
CA TYR A 118 -30.83 5.24 4.56
C TYR A 118 -29.77 6.29 4.19
N LEU A 119 -29.39 7.17 5.12
CA LEU A 119 -28.31 8.14 4.90
C LEU A 119 -26.94 7.42 4.82
N LEU A 120 -26.66 6.53 5.77
CA LEU A 120 -25.44 5.71 5.79
C LEU A 120 -25.34 4.81 4.54
N GLY A 121 -26.45 4.19 4.12
CA GLY A 121 -26.55 3.40 2.89
C GLY A 121 -26.25 4.17 1.60
N LEU A 122 -26.31 5.51 1.63
CA LEU A 122 -25.93 6.37 0.50
C LEU A 122 -24.51 6.93 0.63
N VAL A 123 -24.12 7.49 1.78
CA VAL A 123 -22.86 8.27 1.91
C VAL A 123 -21.95 7.84 3.06
N GLY A 124 -22.36 6.87 3.88
CA GLY A 124 -21.57 6.37 5.01
C GLY A 124 -20.28 5.67 4.55
N GLU A 125 -19.17 6.02 5.19
CA GLU A 125 -17.86 5.43 4.94
C GLU A 125 -17.66 4.15 5.77
N ASN A 126 -16.74 3.31 5.29
CA ASN A 126 -16.29 2.10 5.98
C ASN A 126 -14.90 2.34 6.57
N TYR A 127 -14.68 2.04 7.86
CA TYR A 127 -13.41 2.33 8.56
C TYR A 127 -12.55 1.11 8.87
N ARG A 128 -13.03 -0.11 8.61
CA ARG A 128 -12.30 -1.35 8.94
C ARG A 128 -10.90 -1.41 8.34
N SER A 129 -10.75 -0.99 7.08
CA SER A 129 -9.43 -0.90 6.42
C SER A 129 -8.46 0.06 7.11
N ASP A 130 -8.98 1.06 7.83
CA ASP A 130 -8.16 2.05 8.53
C ASP A 130 -7.71 1.53 9.90
N VAL A 131 -8.55 0.74 10.57
CA VAL A 131 -8.20 -0.05 11.77
C VAL A 131 -7.11 -1.07 11.42
N GLU A 132 -7.31 -1.82 10.32
CA GLU A 132 -6.34 -2.78 9.80
C GLU A 132 -5.01 -2.10 9.41
N ARG A 133 -5.03 -0.85 8.92
CA ARG A 133 -3.80 -0.07 8.65
C ARG A 133 -3.08 0.38 9.93
N PHE A 134 -3.79 0.84 10.96
CA PHE A 134 -3.16 1.13 12.26
C PHE A 134 -2.52 -0.13 12.86
N LYS A 135 -3.22 -1.27 12.85
CA LYS A 135 -2.68 -2.54 13.36
C LYS A 135 -1.42 -3.00 12.63
N ASN A 136 -1.39 -2.85 11.29
CA ASN A 136 -0.19 -3.16 10.51
C ASN A 136 0.99 -2.19 10.74
N LEU A 137 0.78 -1.06 11.43
CA LEU A 137 1.84 -0.14 11.88
C LEU A 137 2.27 -0.41 13.33
N GLU A 138 1.46 -1.11 14.14
CA GLU A 138 1.86 -1.65 15.45
C GLU A 138 2.74 -2.90 15.33
N GLU A 139 2.60 -3.65 14.24
CA GLU A 139 3.42 -4.83 13.94
C GLU A 139 4.75 -4.42 13.25
N ALA A 140 5.55 -3.58 13.91
CA ALA A 140 6.78 -3.02 13.35
C ALA A 140 8.02 -3.92 13.56
N ASP A 141 8.68 -4.33 12.47
CA ASP A 141 9.72 -5.38 12.52
C ASP A 141 11.10 -4.95 13.10
N TYR A 142 11.20 -3.92 13.95
CA TYR A 142 12.51 -3.37 14.35
C TYR A 142 13.42 -4.41 15.04
N GLU A 143 12.86 -5.25 15.92
CA GLU A 143 13.61 -6.33 16.57
C GLU A 143 14.10 -7.36 15.55
N GLU A 144 13.25 -7.86 14.62
CA GLU A 144 13.69 -8.85 13.60
C GLU A 144 14.75 -8.25 12.66
N MET A 145 14.59 -6.98 12.26
CA MET A 145 15.60 -6.28 11.45
C MET A 145 16.98 -6.29 12.14
N VAL A 146 17.04 -5.97 13.43
CA VAL A 146 18.30 -5.97 14.19
C VAL A 146 18.78 -7.39 14.52
N ASP A 147 17.87 -8.35 14.76
CA ASP A 147 18.21 -9.74 15.03
C ASP A 147 18.99 -10.37 13.87
N VAL A 148 18.64 -10.05 12.62
CA VAL A 148 19.40 -10.50 11.45
C VAL A 148 20.84 -9.97 11.47
N TRP A 149 21.04 -8.70 11.82
CA TRP A 149 22.38 -8.11 12.01
C TRP A 149 23.14 -8.74 13.18
N VAL A 150 22.48 -8.91 14.32
CA VAL A 150 23.05 -9.53 15.54
C VAL A 150 23.44 -10.98 15.29
N ALA A 151 22.64 -11.77 14.57
CA ALA A 151 22.97 -13.13 14.16
C ALA A 151 24.20 -13.16 13.23
N ALA A 152 24.29 -12.21 12.29
CA ALA A 152 25.40 -12.09 11.35
C ALA A 152 26.68 -11.47 11.93
N ARG A 153 26.66 -10.85 13.12
CA ARG A 153 27.75 -10.04 13.70
C ARG A 153 29.16 -10.66 13.61
N HIS A 154 29.24 -11.98 13.82
CA HIS A 154 30.49 -12.76 13.76
C HIS A 154 31.18 -12.80 12.38
N LYS A 155 30.53 -12.32 11.32
CA LYS A 155 31.04 -12.25 9.94
C LYS A 155 31.52 -10.85 9.54
N TYR A 156 31.31 -9.85 10.40
CA TYR A 156 31.75 -8.47 10.19
C TYR A 156 33.06 -8.18 10.95
N PRO A 157 33.90 -7.24 10.47
CA PRO A 157 35.05 -6.79 11.23
C PRO A 157 34.60 -5.99 12.46
N LYS A 158 35.28 -6.19 13.59
CA LYS A 158 35.07 -5.37 14.81
C LYS A 158 35.49 -3.91 14.57
N PRO A 159 34.90 -2.94 15.28
CA PRO A 159 35.35 -1.55 15.26
C PRO A 159 36.80 -1.45 15.77
N THR A 160 37.70 -0.87 14.96
CA THR A 160 39.05 -0.51 15.41
C THR A 160 39.01 0.81 16.20
N PRO A 161 39.43 0.85 17.47
CA PRO A 161 39.40 2.08 18.27
C PRO A 161 40.29 3.18 17.66
N ALA A 162 39.78 4.42 17.61
CA ALA A 162 40.46 5.57 16.99
C ALA A 162 41.79 5.99 17.66
N SER A 163 42.21 5.34 18.75
CA SER A 163 43.43 5.64 19.52
C SER A 163 44.70 4.94 19.02
N ALA A 164 44.59 4.04 18.02
CA ALA A 164 45.71 3.19 17.59
C ALA A 164 46.79 3.92 16.76
N SER A 165 46.51 5.11 16.21
CA SER A 165 47.42 5.85 15.32
C SER A 165 47.80 7.23 15.89
N LYS A 166 48.84 7.29 16.74
CA LYS A 166 49.39 8.57 17.22
C LYS A 166 50.41 9.22 16.28
N ASP A 167 51.04 8.44 15.39
CA ASP A 167 52.18 8.88 14.57
C ASP A 167 51.85 8.98 13.07
N LYS A 168 50.78 9.69 12.71
CA LYS A 168 50.57 10.25 11.35
C LYS A 168 49.52 11.38 11.36
N PRO A 169 49.72 12.49 10.61
CA PRO A 169 48.70 13.50 10.41
C PRO A 169 47.52 12.96 9.58
N SER A 170 46.34 13.55 9.77
CA SER A 170 45.08 13.06 9.21
C SER A 170 45.15 12.84 7.69
N SER A 171 45.03 11.58 7.28
CA SER A 171 44.70 11.16 5.92
C SER A 171 43.59 10.12 6.01
N ALA A 172 42.70 10.08 5.02
CA ALA A 172 41.42 9.40 5.15
C ALA A 172 41.55 7.87 5.37
N LEU A 173 40.55 7.31 6.04
CA LEU A 173 40.26 5.88 6.11
C LEU A 173 40.39 5.25 4.72
N THR A 174 41.49 4.55 4.49
CA THR A 174 41.82 3.90 3.23
C THR A 174 41.87 2.39 3.48
N PRO A 175 40.77 1.65 3.20
CA PRO A 175 40.78 0.19 3.28
C PRO A 175 41.83 -0.38 2.33
N GLU A 176 42.53 -1.43 2.76
CA GLU A 176 43.71 -1.95 2.05
C GLU A 176 43.42 -2.38 0.60
N GLN A 177 42.17 -2.79 0.31
CA GLN A 177 41.43 -2.35 -0.88
C GLN A 177 39.92 -2.19 -0.55
N PRO A 178 39.15 -1.35 -1.29
CA PRO A 178 37.73 -1.17 -1.02
C PRO A 178 36.91 -2.42 -1.36
N LYS A 179 36.01 -2.83 -0.44
CA LYS A 179 35.07 -3.95 -0.64
C LYS A 179 34.38 -3.90 -2.00
N LYS A 180 34.37 -5.04 -2.68
CA LYS A 180 33.54 -5.24 -3.89
C LYS A 180 32.08 -5.39 -3.49
N MET A 181 31.18 -4.96 -4.36
CA MET A 181 29.75 -5.12 -4.19
C MET A 181 29.13 -5.74 -5.45
N ASN A 182 28.29 -6.75 -5.26
CA ASN A 182 27.40 -7.25 -6.31
C ASN A 182 26.02 -6.63 -6.09
N MET A 183 25.52 -5.87 -7.05
CA MET A 183 24.16 -5.30 -7.03
C MET A 183 23.32 -5.97 -8.10
N SER A 184 22.35 -6.79 -7.69
CA SER A 184 21.38 -7.45 -8.56
C SER A 184 20.04 -6.73 -8.46
N VAL A 185 19.73 -5.87 -9.43
CA VAL A 185 18.43 -5.21 -9.53
C VAL A 185 17.42 -6.17 -10.16
N MET A 186 16.21 -6.19 -9.61
CA MET A 186 15.16 -7.15 -9.92
C MET A 186 13.86 -6.38 -10.18
N LEU A 187 13.54 -6.23 -11.46
CA LEU A 187 12.40 -5.46 -11.95
C LEU A 187 11.21 -6.40 -12.19
N ASP A 188 10.07 -6.12 -11.56
CA ASP A 188 8.82 -6.76 -11.94
C ASP A 188 8.39 -6.30 -13.35
N ALA A 189 7.96 -7.25 -14.15
CA ALA A 189 7.32 -7.05 -15.45
C ALA A 189 6.07 -7.94 -15.58
N SER A 190 5.40 -8.23 -14.47
CA SER A 190 4.01 -8.67 -14.38
C SER A 190 3.04 -7.68 -15.06
N GLY A 191 1.78 -8.06 -15.22
CA GLY A 191 0.79 -7.26 -15.96
C GLY A 191 0.36 -5.96 -15.26
N SER A 192 0.46 -5.88 -13.93
CA SER A 192 0.06 -4.73 -13.11
C SER A 192 0.92 -3.50 -13.39
N MET A 193 2.23 -3.68 -13.57
CA MET A 193 3.23 -2.65 -13.90
C MET A 193 2.94 -1.82 -15.19
N LYS A 194 1.86 -2.13 -15.93
CA LYS A 194 1.30 -1.30 -17.00
C LYS A 194 0.53 -0.07 -16.50
N SER A 195 0.00 -0.12 -15.28
CA SER A 195 -0.76 0.99 -14.70
C SER A 195 0.12 2.23 -14.59
N GLN A 196 -0.52 3.39 -14.44
CA GLN A 196 0.20 4.59 -14.04
C GLN A 196 0.73 4.42 -12.62
N LEU A 197 1.86 5.08 -12.33
CA LEU A 197 2.25 5.37 -10.95
C LEU A 197 1.38 6.54 -10.49
N SER A 198 0.87 6.48 -9.26
CA SER A 198 -0.12 7.44 -8.76
C SER A 198 0.33 8.90 -8.90
N ASN A 199 -0.65 9.79 -9.08
CA ASN A 199 -0.49 11.24 -9.30
C ASN A 199 0.29 11.66 -10.57
N HIS A 200 0.74 10.74 -11.44
CA HIS A 200 1.59 11.05 -12.59
C HIS A 200 1.19 10.36 -13.91
N SER A 201 1.75 10.85 -15.02
CA SER A 201 1.39 10.41 -16.37
C SER A 201 2.12 9.14 -16.87
N LYS A 202 3.24 8.74 -16.24
CA LYS A 202 4.04 7.57 -16.65
C LYS A 202 3.53 6.25 -16.06
N SER A 203 3.82 5.15 -16.75
CA SER A 203 3.60 3.81 -16.21
C SER A 203 4.56 3.49 -15.06
N LYS A 204 4.14 2.62 -14.12
CA LYS A 204 5.01 2.09 -13.05
C LYS A 204 6.30 1.49 -13.63
N MET A 205 6.19 0.75 -14.73
CA MET A 205 7.30 0.20 -15.50
C MET A 205 8.29 1.25 -16.03
N ASP A 206 7.83 2.35 -16.62
CA ASP A 206 8.75 3.34 -17.21
C ASP A 206 9.43 4.19 -16.13
N SER A 207 8.72 4.49 -15.04
CA SER A 207 9.31 5.06 -13.82
C SER A 207 10.36 4.13 -13.20
N ALA A 208 10.11 2.83 -13.16
CA ALA A 208 11.09 1.83 -12.71
C ALA A 208 12.33 1.76 -13.62
N LYS A 209 12.18 1.73 -14.96
CA LYS A 209 13.32 1.79 -15.89
C LYS A 209 14.16 3.06 -15.66
N GLN A 210 13.50 4.21 -15.46
CA GLN A 210 14.15 5.50 -15.18
C GLN A 210 14.89 5.50 -13.82
N SER A 211 14.38 4.80 -12.80
CA SER A 211 15.04 4.69 -11.51
C SER A 211 16.23 3.72 -11.53
N ILE A 212 16.18 2.66 -12.35
CA ILE A 212 17.31 1.74 -12.60
C ILE A 212 18.46 2.46 -13.32
N GLU A 213 18.19 3.31 -14.32
CA GLU A 213 19.23 4.16 -14.93
C GLU A 213 19.90 5.09 -13.91
N GLN A 214 19.13 5.66 -12.97
CA GLN A 214 19.65 6.54 -11.92
C GLN A 214 20.48 5.79 -10.88
N LEU A 215 20.02 4.62 -10.42
CA LEU A 215 20.78 3.73 -9.54
C LEU A 215 22.14 3.41 -10.17
N ALA A 216 22.13 2.92 -11.41
CA ALA A 216 23.32 2.48 -12.13
C ALA A 216 24.37 3.60 -12.32
N ALA A 217 23.92 4.83 -12.55
CA ALA A 217 24.77 6.01 -12.65
C ALA A 217 25.39 6.45 -11.31
N ALA A 218 24.75 6.09 -10.19
CA ALA A 218 25.11 6.54 -8.85
C ALA A 218 25.84 5.48 -7.99
N LEU A 219 25.93 4.22 -8.46
CA LEU A 219 26.71 3.18 -7.79
C LEU A 219 28.23 3.49 -7.77
N PRO A 220 28.96 3.05 -6.73
CA PRO A 220 30.41 3.22 -6.63
C PRO A 220 31.17 2.73 -7.89
N PRO A 221 31.88 3.61 -8.63
CA PRO A 221 32.63 3.19 -9.80
C PRO A 221 33.78 2.26 -9.42
N LYS A 222 34.15 1.35 -10.33
CA LYS A 222 35.28 0.39 -10.22
C LYS A 222 35.17 -0.69 -9.11
N ARG A 223 34.19 -0.62 -8.19
CA ARG A 223 33.96 -1.66 -7.15
C ARG A 223 32.58 -2.32 -7.17
N SER A 224 31.70 -1.91 -8.09
CA SER A 224 30.32 -2.42 -8.20
C SER A 224 30.13 -3.28 -9.44
N LEU A 225 29.76 -4.55 -9.27
CA LEU A 225 29.24 -5.40 -10.34
C LEU A 225 27.71 -5.19 -10.39
N LEU A 226 27.22 -4.52 -11.43
CA LEU A 226 25.79 -4.31 -11.65
C LEU A 226 25.21 -5.43 -12.51
N GLN A 227 24.08 -5.97 -12.09
CA GLN A 227 23.24 -6.86 -12.89
C GLN A 227 21.79 -6.39 -12.83
N VAL A 228 21.03 -6.57 -13.91
CA VAL A 228 19.59 -6.31 -13.95
C VAL A 228 18.87 -7.54 -14.46
N LYS A 229 17.85 -7.97 -13.72
CA LYS A 229 16.96 -9.07 -14.03
C LYS A 229 15.52 -8.59 -14.13
N VAL A 230 14.74 -9.29 -14.94
CA VAL A 230 13.29 -9.14 -15.05
C VAL A 230 12.60 -10.47 -14.76
N TYR A 231 11.37 -10.40 -14.27
CA TYR A 231 10.48 -11.55 -14.09
C TYR A 231 9.06 -11.21 -14.49
N GLY A 232 8.21 -12.20 -14.78
CA GLY A 232 6.82 -11.97 -15.22
C GLY A 232 6.63 -11.43 -16.65
N HIS A 233 7.73 -11.11 -17.33
CA HIS A 233 7.78 -10.50 -18.67
C HIS A 233 7.29 -11.37 -19.86
N GLU A 234 6.86 -12.62 -19.64
CA GLU A 234 6.35 -13.50 -20.71
C GLU A 234 4.88 -13.91 -20.52
N GLY A 235 4.18 -14.08 -21.65
CA GLY A 235 2.79 -14.54 -21.65
C GLY A 235 1.81 -13.38 -21.46
N THR A 236 0.75 -13.62 -20.69
CA THR A 236 -0.23 -12.61 -20.26
C THR A 236 -0.72 -12.93 -18.86
N SER A 237 -1.42 -11.98 -18.22
CA SER A 237 -2.12 -12.21 -16.93
C SER A 237 -3.36 -13.11 -17.04
N ALA A 238 -3.59 -13.79 -18.17
CA ALA A 238 -4.66 -14.78 -18.32
C ALA A 238 -4.18 -16.15 -17.82
N GLN A 239 -5.05 -16.88 -17.10
CA GLN A 239 -4.72 -18.14 -16.43
C GLN A 239 -4.07 -19.21 -17.34
N LYS A 240 -4.40 -19.23 -18.65
CA LYS A 240 -3.80 -20.11 -19.66
C LYS A 240 -2.28 -19.93 -19.81
N ASP A 241 -1.78 -18.71 -19.58
CA ASP A 241 -0.37 -18.33 -19.74
C ASP A 241 0.38 -18.35 -18.39
N LYS A 242 -0.33 -18.64 -17.29
CA LYS A 242 0.24 -18.60 -15.92
C LYS A 242 1.47 -19.46 -15.77
N GLU A 243 1.45 -20.72 -16.22
CA GLU A 243 2.61 -21.61 -16.13
C GLU A 243 3.84 -21.06 -16.88
N ARG A 244 3.64 -20.44 -18.05
CA ARG A 244 4.73 -19.80 -18.81
C ARG A 244 5.27 -18.59 -18.05
N SER A 245 4.40 -17.69 -17.61
CA SER A 245 4.81 -16.48 -16.89
C SER A 245 5.51 -16.80 -15.58
N CYS A 246 5.03 -17.80 -14.84
CA CYS A 246 5.59 -18.24 -13.57
C CYS A 246 6.94 -18.94 -13.70
N ARG A 247 7.36 -19.27 -14.92
CA ARG A 247 8.72 -19.74 -15.25
C ARG A 247 9.61 -18.63 -15.82
N SER A 248 9.05 -17.45 -16.09
CA SER A 248 9.74 -16.37 -16.81
C SER A 248 10.62 -15.52 -15.88
N GLN A 249 11.92 -15.66 -16.05
CA GLN A 249 12.93 -14.72 -15.57
C GLN A 249 14.06 -14.61 -16.59
N ALA A 250 14.66 -13.43 -16.70
CA ALA A 250 15.80 -13.20 -17.59
C ALA A 250 16.78 -12.21 -16.97
N LYS A 251 18.09 -12.47 -17.15
CA LYS A 251 19.14 -11.49 -16.87
C LYS A 251 19.41 -10.68 -18.13
N ILE A 252 19.02 -9.41 -18.11
CA ILE A 252 19.00 -8.53 -19.30
C ILE A 252 20.23 -7.62 -19.37
N TYR A 253 20.92 -7.42 -18.23
CA TYR A 253 22.16 -6.65 -18.15
C TYR A 253 23.11 -7.26 -17.11
N ALA A 254 24.41 -7.25 -17.39
CA ALA A 254 25.49 -7.48 -16.43
C ALA A 254 26.75 -6.73 -16.84
N GLY A 255 27.48 -6.12 -15.89
CA GLY A 255 28.75 -5.45 -16.16
C GLY A 255 29.53 -5.03 -14.92
N ASP A 256 30.86 -5.22 -14.95
CA ASP A 256 31.84 -4.68 -13.99
C ASP A 256 32.00 -3.15 -14.10
N LYS A 257 31.56 -2.62 -15.24
CA LYS A 257 31.42 -1.20 -15.54
C LYS A 257 29.98 -0.97 -15.99
N TRP A 258 29.39 0.14 -15.56
CA TRP A 258 28.11 0.60 -16.07
C TRP A 258 28.29 1.14 -17.50
N ASP A 259 27.48 0.62 -18.41
CA ASP A 259 27.33 1.10 -19.79
C ASP A 259 25.89 1.57 -19.98
N ARG A 260 25.72 2.89 -20.09
CA ARG A 260 24.40 3.52 -20.16
C ARG A 260 23.61 3.10 -21.39
N GLU A 261 24.25 2.99 -22.55
CA GLU A 261 23.58 2.66 -23.80
C GLU A 261 23.13 1.21 -23.83
N LYS A 262 23.99 0.28 -23.38
CA LYS A 262 23.61 -1.14 -23.23
C LYS A 262 22.49 -1.33 -22.22
N LEU A 263 22.56 -0.67 -21.05
CA LEU A 263 21.52 -0.75 -20.03
C LEU A 263 20.18 -0.19 -20.54
N ARG A 264 20.18 1.01 -21.11
CA ARG A 264 18.98 1.65 -21.65
C ARG A 264 18.38 0.85 -22.81
N LYS A 265 19.20 0.28 -23.68
CA LYS A 265 18.75 -0.63 -24.75
C LYS A 265 18.09 -1.89 -24.19
N ALA A 266 18.71 -2.55 -23.20
CA ALA A 266 18.11 -3.72 -22.55
C ALA A 266 16.76 -3.40 -21.89
N LEU A 267 16.70 -2.32 -21.10
CA LEU A 267 15.46 -1.86 -20.45
C LEU A 267 14.36 -1.46 -21.46
N SER A 268 14.72 -0.92 -22.63
CA SER A 268 13.76 -0.52 -23.66
C SER A 268 13.01 -1.69 -24.32
N GLN A 269 13.52 -2.92 -24.20
CA GLN A 269 12.89 -4.13 -24.73
C GLN A 269 11.91 -4.78 -23.74
N ILE A 270 11.79 -4.23 -22.52
CA ILE A 270 10.96 -4.80 -21.45
C ILE A 270 9.56 -4.17 -21.47
N HIS A 271 8.57 -5.03 -21.62
CA HIS A 271 7.16 -4.69 -21.53
C HIS A 271 6.51 -5.53 -20.41
N PRO A 272 5.58 -4.98 -19.62
CA PRO A 272 4.93 -5.76 -18.59
C PRO A 272 3.89 -6.70 -19.22
N ALA A 273 3.73 -7.90 -18.68
CA ALA A 273 3.02 -8.98 -19.36
C ALA A 273 2.12 -9.83 -18.46
N GLY A 274 2.70 -10.56 -17.50
CA GLY A 274 2.07 -11.75 -16.91
C GLY A 274 1.78 -11.71 -15.41
N TYR A 275 2.21 -12.77 -14.74
CA TYR A 275 2.16 -13.06 -13.30
C TYR A 275 3.53 -12.80 -12.64
N ASN A 276 3.59 -12.75 -11.31
CA ASN A 276 4.77 -12.42 -10.52
C ASN A 276 5.37 -13.67 -9.81
N PRO A 277 6.48 -14.24 -10.34
CA PRO A 277 7.27 -15.29 -9.70
C PRO A 277 8.52 -14.73 -8.97
N LEU A 278 8.31 -13.79 -8.04
CA LEU A 278 9.34 -13.14 -7.24
C LEU A 278 10.33 -14.14 -6.58
N ALA A 279 9.82 -15.23 -6.00
CA ALA A 279 10.65 -16.24 -5.34
C ALA A 279 11.58 -16.97 -6.32
N LEU A 280 11.07 -17.38 -7.50
CA LEU A 280 11.90 -17.98 -8.56
C LEU A 280 12.97 -16.99 -9.04
N ALA A 281 12.58 -15.73 -9.21
CA ALA A 281 13.49 -14.69 -9.65
C ALA A 281 14.62 -14.49 -8.62
N MET A 282 14.29 -14.32 -7.33
CA MET A 282 15.26 -14.16 -6.25
C MET A 282 16.19 -15.38 -6.15
N GLY A 283 15.62 -16.60 -6.14
CA GLY A 283 16.40 -17.84 -6.12
C GLY A 283 17.39 -17.94 -7.28
N SER A 284 17.07 -17.38 -8.45
CA SER A 284 17.99 -17.32 -9.60
C SER A 284 19.25 -16.48 -9.35
N SER A 285 19.21 -15.52 -8.42
CA SER A 285 20.31 -14.58 -8.13
C SER A 285 21.44 -15.18 -7.31
N SER A 286 21.20 -16.30 -6.63
CA SER A 286 22.26 -17.14 -6.04
C SER A 286 23.38 -17.50 -7.03
N LYS A 287 23.03 -17.75 -8.30
CA LYS A 287 23.98 -18.12 -9.39
C LYS A 287 24.96 -17.01 -9.76
N ASP A 288 24.63 -15.78 -9.39
CA ASP A 288 25.32 -14.55 -9.75
C ASP A 288 26.07 -13.93 -8.56
N MET A 289 25.93 -14.51 -7.37
CA MET A 289 26.53 -14.07 -6.11
C MET A 289 27.77 -14.90 -5.76
N GLN A 290 28.77 -14.23 -5.18
CA GLN A 290 29.94 -14.91 -4.63
C GLN A 290 29.63 -15.37 -3.20
N LYS A 291 29.90 -16.66 -2.91
CA LYS A 291 29.92 -17.17 -1.54
C LYS A 291 31.17 -16.66 -0.84
N GLY A 292 31.00 -15.83 0.19
CA GLY A 292 32.10 -15.20 0.91
C GLY A 292 31.61 -14.33 2.07
N ALA A 293 32.52 -13.93 2.96
CA ALA A 293 32.18 -13.07 4.09
C ALA A 293 32.10 -11.58 3.66
N PRO A 294 31.24 -10.76 4.32
CA PRO A 294 31.09 -9.32 4.05
C PRO A 294 32.37 -8.49 4.14
N ALA A 295 33.45 -9.05 4.71
CA ALA A 295 34.79 -8.46 4.69
C ALA A 295 35.39 -8.27 3.28
N THR A 296 34.93 -9.00 2.26
CA THR A 296 35.55 -9.01 0.91
C THR A 296 34.59 -8.64 -0.21
N VAL A 297 33.39 -9.22 -0.20
CA VAL A 297 32.32 -8.98 -1.17
C VAL A 297 31.01 -8.90 -0.42
N GLU A 298 30.18 -7.91 -0.73
CA GLU A 298 28.81 -7.84 -0.22
C GLU A 298 27.80 -8.00 -1.37
N ASN A 299 26.77 -8.81 -1.14
CA ASN A 299 25.73 -9.12 -2.10
C ASN A 299 24.47 -8.31 -1.76
N HIS A 300 23.97 -7.54 -2.71
CA HIS A 300 22.75 -6.76 -2.57
C HIS A 300 21.75 -7.14 -3.67
N ILE A 301 20.49 -7.28 -3.29
CA ILE A 301 19.36 -7.29 -4.21
C ILE A 301 18.60 -5.97 -4.04
N LEU A 302 18.13 -5.39 -5.14
CA LEU A 302 17.10 -4.36 -5.12
C LEU A 302 15.91 -4.81 -5.94
N ILE A 303 14.78 -5.09 -5.29
CA ILE A 303 13.51 -5.39 -5.95
C ILE A 303 12.75 -4.08 -6.19
N ILE A 304 12.14 -3.97 -7.37
CA ILE A 304 11.19 -2.91 -7.70
C ILE A 304 9.95 -3.62 -8.25
N SER A 305 8.85 -3.59 -7.49
CA SER A 305 7.64 -4.40 -7.71
C SER A 305 6.38 -3.62 -7.35
N ASP A 306 5.25 -3.91 -8.00
CA ASP A 306 3.92 -3.42 -7.60
C ASP A 306 2.97 -4.54 -7.12
N GLY A 307 3.41 -5.80 -7.19
CA GLY A 307 2.61 -6.96 -6.79
C GLY A 307 3.33 -7.93 -5.85
N PHE A 308 2.53 -8.80 -5.24
CA PHE A 308 2.93 -9.94 -4.41
C PHE A 308 3.22 -11.20 -5.25
N GLU A 309 3.90 -12.20 -4.67
CA GLU A 309 4.16 -13.51 -5.27
C GLU A 309 2.85 -14.26 -5.52
N ASN A 310 2.47 -14.43 -6.79
CA ASN A 310 1.22 -15.07 -7.18
C ASN A 310 1.43 -16.31 -8.06
N CYS A 311 2.66 -16.83 -8.12
CA CYS A 311 3.05 -18.03 -8.84
C CYS A 311 3.26 -19.27 -7.96
N GLY A 312 3.08 -19.15 -6.64
CA GLY A 312 3.13 -20.25 -5.68
C GLY A 312 4.53 -20.55 -5.13
N GLY A 313 5.48 -19.62 -5.28
CA GLY A 313 6.72 -19.64 -4.53
C GLY A 313 6.57 -19.11 -3.10
N ASP A 314 7.63 -19.22 -2.30
CA ASP A 314 7.77 -18.58 -1.00
C ASP A 314 8.91 -17.54 -1.09
N PRO A 315 8.60 -16.23 -1.16
CA PRO A 315 9.62 -15.21 -1.34
C PRO A 315 10.40 -14.98 -0.03
N VAL A 316 9.75 -15.13 1.12
CA VAL A 316 10.33 -14.91 2.46
C VAL A 316 11.35 -16.00 2.80
N GLN A 317 11.01 -17.29 2.64
CA GLN A 317 11.97 -18.37 2.84
C GLN A 317 13.11 -18.31 1.82
N THR A 318 12.83 -17.85 0.58
CA THR A 318 13.89 -17.61 -0.41
C THR A 318 14.84 -16.49 0.04
N ALA A 319 14.31 -15.39 0.57
CA ALA A 319 15.09 -14.30 1.15
C ALA A 319 15.93 -14.78 2.35
N LYS A 320 15.29 -15.48 3.31
CA LYS A 320 15.93 -16.13 4.47
C LYS A 320 17.04 -17.11 4.02
N GLN A 321 16.88 -17.84 2.90
CA GLN A 321 17.94 -18.69 2.33
C GLN A 321 19.09 -17.89 1.71
N LEU A 322 18.79 -16.89 0.88
CA LEU A 322 19.81 -16.05 0.22
C LEU A 322 20.68 -15.30 1.23
N HIS A 323 20.08 -14.79 2.30
CA HIS A 323 20.83 -14.18 3.39
C HIS A 323 21.73 -15.21 4.10
N ARG A 324 21.21 -16.38 4.51
CA ARG A 324 22.01 -17.43 5.17
C ARG A 324 23.22 -17.88 4.33
N GLU A 325 23.03 -18.16 3.04
CA GLU A 325 24.08 -18.73 2.16
C GLU A 325 25.04 -17.71 1.56
N TYR A 326 24.57 -16.50 1.21
CA TYR A 326 25.33 -15.52 0.41
C TYR A 326 25.52 -14.18 1.12
N MET A 327 24.96 -13.98 2.33
CA MET A 327 24.88 -12.68 2.99
C MET A 327 24.27 -11.62 2.05
N ALA A 328 23.22 -12.02 1.35
CA ALA A 328 22.42 -11.12 0.53
C ALA A 328 21.57 -10.22 1.43
N ASN A 329 21.73 -8.91 1.28
CA ASN A 329 20.83 -7.91 1.87
C ASN A 329 19.81 -7.51 0.78
N ILE A 330 18.53 -7.73 1.02
CA ILE A 330 17.46 -7.55 0.02
C ILE A 330 16.71 -6.26 0.33
N HIS A 331 16.86 -5.27 -0.55
CA HIS A 331 16.16 -3.99 -0.48
C HIS A 331 14.94 -4.05 -1.41
N VAL A 332 13.84 -3.42 -1.02
CA VAL A 332 12.59 -3.47 -1.78
C VAL A 332 12.01 -2.07 -1.91
N ILE A 333 11.58 -1.71 -3.13
CA ILE A 333 10.79 -0.52 -3.40
C ILE A 333 9.44 -0.97 -3.97
N GLY A 334 8.38 -0.78 -3.18
CA GLY A 334 7.00 -1.04 -3.59
C GLY A 334 6.43 0.14 -4.37
N LEU A 335 5.99 -0.08 -5.61
CA LEU A 335 5.42 0.96 -6.46
C LEU A 335 3.89 1.03 -6.30
N ASP A 336 3.40 1.91 -5.43
CA ASP A 336 1.96 2.16 -5.23
C ASP A 336 1.22 0.83 -4.96
N VAL A 337 1.55 0.23 -3.81
CA VAL A 337 1.15 -1.12 -3.38
C VAL A 337 0.05 -1.09 -2.33
N GLU A 338 -0.84 -2.08 -2.36
CA GLU A 338 -1.88 -2.27 -1.34
C GLU A 338 -1.31 -2.90 -0.05
N PRO A 339 -1.92 -2.68 1.14
CA PRO A 339 -1.34 -3.06 2.44
C PRO A 339 -0.91 -4.53 2.57
N GLU A 340 -1.69 -5.47 2.03
CA GLU A 340 -1.37 -6.91 2.07
C GLU A 340 -0.13 -7.24 1.20
N THR A 341 0.04 -6.52 0.08
CA THR A 341 1.24 -6.63 -0.76
C THR A 341 2.44 -5.97 -0.11
N GLU A 342 2.24 -4.81 0.54
CA GLU A 342 3.27 -4.16 1.36
C GLU A 342 3.80 -5.11 2.44
N ARG A 343 2.93 -5.81 3.19
CA ARG A 343 3.35 -6.71 4.28
C ARG A 343 4.34 -7.79 3.79
N GLN A 344 4.01 -8.48 2.70
CA GLN A 344 4.90 -9.51 2.13
C GLN A 344 6.20 -8.90 1.58
N LEU A 345 6.13 -7.75 0.91
CA LEU A 345 7.31 -7.08 0.35
C LEU A 345 8.23 -6.48 1.44
N ARG A 346 7.67 -6.08 2.58
CA ARG A 346 8.39 -5.62 3.77
C ARG A 346 9.15 -6.78 4.41
N GLU A 347 8.48 -7.89 4.74
CA GLU A 347 9.09 -9.07 5.37
C GLU A 347 10.29 -9.58 4.53
N VAL A 348 10.15 -9.66 3.20
CA VAL A 348 11.25 -10.04 2.28
C VAL A 348 12.53 -9.21 2.46
N SER A 349 12.44 -7.96 2.93
CA SER A 349 13.58 -7.10 3.24
C SER A 349 14.06 -7.24 4.69
N THR A 350 13.13 -7.18 5.65
CA THR A 350 13.32 -7.32 7.10
C THR A 350 14.26 -8.48 7.42
N VAL A 351 13.90 -9.65 6.88
CA VAL A 351 14.50 -10.96 7.18
C VAL A 351 15.91 -11.16 6.59
N THR A 352 16.47 -10.09 6.03
CA THR A 352 17.79 -10.04 5.41
C THR A 352 18.64 -8.85 5.88
N GLY A 353 18.16 -8.06 6.85
CA GLY A 353 18.81 -6.79 7.23
C GLY A 353 18.82 -5.77 6.09
N GLY A 354 17.91 -5.91 5.13
CA GLY A 354 17.67 -4.96 4.05
C GLY A 354 16.72 -3.84 4.50
N ALA A 355 16.18 -3.11 3.53
CA ALA A 355 15.22 -2.03 3.82
C ALA A 355 14.14 -1.93 2.75
N TYR A 356 12.89 -1.89 3.22
CA TYR A 356 11.67 -1.61 2.46
C TYR A 356 11.45 -0.09 2.27
N GLN A 357 10.63 0.27 1.27
CA GLN A 357 10.05 1.59 1.09
C GLN A 357 8.86 1.49 0.12
N THR A 358 7.67 1.94 0.51
CA THR A 358 6.58 2.20 -0.45
C THR A 358 6.79 3.57 -1.10
N VAL A 359 6.47 3.70 -2.39
CA VAL A 359 6.52 4.98 -3.11
C VAL A 359 5.29 5.12 -3.98
N THR A 360 4.64 6.27 -3.88
CA THR A 360 3.40 6.61 -4.60
C THR A 360 3.64 7.47 -5.85
N ASP A 361 4.82 8.09 -6.01
CA ASP A 361 5.16 8.96 -7.15
C ASP A 361 6.63 8.83 -7.64
N GLU A 362 6.99 9.59 -8.69
CA GLU A 362 8.34 9.55 -9.30
C GLU A 362 9.44 10.19 -8.43
N LYS A 363 9.08 11.16 -7.59
CA LYS A 363 9.99 11.88 -6.69
C LYS A 363 10.34 11.00 -5.49
N GLU A 364 9.36 10.34 -4.89
CA GLU A 364 9.54 9.31 -3.87
C GLU A 364 10.40 8.16 -4.41
N LEU A 365 10.10 7.62 -5.59
CA LEU A 365 10.92 6.58 -6.23
C LEU A 365 12.39 7.01 -6.45
N LYS A 366 12.61 8.28 -6.83
CA LYS A 366 13.95 8.87 -7.00
C LYS A 366 14.69 9.03 -5.67
N GLN A 367 14.00 9.46 -4.61
CA GLN A 367 14.55 9.55 -3.25
C GLN A 367 14.89 8.15 -2.72
N ALA A 368 13.98 7.18 -2.86
CA ALA A 368 14.18 5.80 -2.43
C ALA A 368 15.43 5.16 -3.04
N VAL A 369 15.64 5.31 -4.36
CA VAL A 369 16.85 4.86 -5.06
C VAL A 369 18.10 5.58 -4.54
N LYS A 370 18.05 6.90 -4.34
CA LYS A 370 19.15 7.68 -3.76
C LYS A 370 19.50 7.20 -2.34
N GLU A 371 18.53 6.75 -1.55
CA GLU A 371 18.75 6.18 -0.22
C GLU A 371 19.36 4.77 -0.28
N ARG A 372 18.91 3.90 -1.20
CA ARG A 372 19.58 2.61 -1.43
C ARG A 372 21.06 2.83 -1.82
N VAL A 373 21.35 3.85 -2.64
CA VAL A 373 22.72 4.28 -2.98
C VAL A 373 23.50 4.76 -1.75
N GLN A 374 22.89 5.55 -0.87
CA GLN A 374 23.53 6.01 0.37
C GLN A 374 23.89 4.85 1.30
N MET A 375 23.00 3.85 1.45
CA MET A 375 23.28 2.63 2.21
C MET A 375 24.46 1.84 1.63
N VAL A 376 24.51 1.59 0.31
CA VAL A 376 25.63 0.85 -0.31
C VAL A 376 26.93 1.66 -0.50
N ASN A 377 26.89 2.97 -0.24
CA ASN A 377 28.09 3.77 -0.04
C ASN A 377 28.73 3.53 1.34
N ARG A 378 27.95 3.08 2.34
CA ARG A 378 28.37 2.91 3.75
C ARG A 378 28.70 1.46 4.13
N LEU A 379 29.01 0.58 3.18
CA LEU A 379 29.40 -0.82 3.44
C LEU A 379 30.66 -0.98 4.32
N ASN A 380 31.46 0.07 4.46
CA ASN A 380 32.63 0.12 5.34
C ASN A 380 32.33 0.68 6.74
N ASP A 381 31.13 1.24 7.00
CA ASP A 381 30.69 1.54 8.37
C ASP A 381 30.52 0.21 9.15
N PRO A 382 30.83 0.17 10.45
CA PRO A 382 30.62 -1.03 11.28
C PRO A 382 29.17 -1.49 11.30
N TRP A 383 28.95 -2.78 11.57
CA TRP A 383 27.64 -3.41 11.39
C TRP A 383 26.54 -2.77 12.27
N GLN A 384 26.86 -2.38 13.51
CA GLN A 384 25.91 -1.70 14.41
C GLN A 384 25.44 -0.35 13.83
N ILE A 385 26.33 0.37 13.15
CA ILE A 385 26.05 1.66 12.52
C ILE A 385 25.23 1.50 11.24
N ARG A 386 25.36 0.37 10.55
CA ARG A 386 24.54 0.01 9.38
C ARG A 386 23.16 -0.50 9.76
N ALA A 387 23.06 -1.28 10.84
CA ALA A 387 21.79 -1.65 11.45
C ALA A 387 21.02 -0.40 11.90
N LEU A 388 21.68 0.55 12.59
CA LEU A 388 21.07 1.82 12.98
C LEU A 388 20.62 2.66 11.77
N GLN A 389 21.39 2.69 10.68
CA GLN A 389 20.97 3.33 9.42
C GLN A 389 19.74 2.67 8.78
N THR A 390 19.52 1.39 9.06
CA THR A 390 18.38 0.60 8.56
C THR A 390 17.15 0.88 9.44
N ALA A 391 17.30 0.84 10.76
CA ALA A 391 16.25 1.17 11.73
C ALA A 391 15.75 2.62 11.59
N ILE A 392 16.65 3.61 11.48
CA ILE A 392 16.27 5.02 11.23
C ILE A 392 15.49 5.17 9.92
N HIS A 393 15.86 4.42 8.87
CA HIS A 393 15.14 4.46 7.61
C HIS A 393 13.72 3.90 7.74
N ALA A 394 13.56 2.75 8.41
CA ALA A 394 12.25 2.14 8.65
C ALA A 394 11.36 3.04 9.49
N HIS A 395 11.86 3.51 10.65
CA HIS A 395 11.16 4.43 11.56
C HIS A 395 10.62 5.67 10.84
N HIS A 396 11.45 6.32 10.01
CA HIS A 396 11.00 7.41 9.14
C HIS A 396 9.84 7.00 8.22
N GLN A 397 9.90 5.85 7.55
CA GLN A 397 8.81 5.46 6.63
C GLN A 397 7.52 5.14 7.37
N ASP A 398 7.62 4.59 8.58
CA ASP A 398 6.45 4.17 9.36
C ASP A 398 5.80 5.36 10.07
N GLU A 399 6.57 6.33 10.58
CA GLU A 399 6.06 7.68 10.95
C GLU A 399 5.36 8.37 9.77
N LYS A 400 5.96 8.30 8.58
CA LYS A 400 5.45 8.96 7.36
C LYS A 400 4.14 8.35 6.90
N GLU A 401 4.03 7.02 6.89
CA GLU A 401 2.80 6.31 6.53
C GLU A 401 1.73 6.44 7.63
N LEU A 402 2.10 6.45 8.92
CA LEU A 402 1.18 6.77 10.03
C LEU A 402 0.59 8.19 9.89
N THR A 403 1.44 9.19 9.62
CA THR A 403 1.03 10.59 9.40
C THR A 403 0.11 10.72 8.18
N LYS A 404 0.48 10.11 7.06
CA LYS A 404 -0.29 10.07 5.81
C LYS A 404 -1.66 9.39 5.99
N HIS A 405 -1.70 8.30 6.77
CA HIS A 405 -2.92 7.58 7.11
C HIS A 405 -3.85 8.38 8.02
N ASN A 406 -3.32 8.96 9.10
CA ASN A 406 -4.05 9.87 10.00
C ASN A 406 -4.69 11.04 9.23
N GLN A 407 -3.92 11.75 8.40
CA GLN A 407 -4.44 12.85 7.57
C GLN A 407 -5.56 12.39 6.62
N LYS A 408 -5.41 11.21 6.00
CA LYS A 408 -6.43 10.60 5.14
C LYS A 408 -7.70 10.24 5.92
N MET A 409 -7.55 9.68 7.12
CA MET A 409 -8.66 9.27 7.98
C MET A 409 -9.43 10.47 8.54
N LYS A 410 -8.74 11.50 9.08
CA LYS A 410 -9.41 12.75 9.52
C LYS A 410 -10.20 13.41 8.39
N LYS A 411 -9.60 13.53 7.19
CA LYS A 411 -10.30 14.06 6.01
C LYS A 411 -11.54 13.22 5.64
N LYS A 412 -11.47 11.90 5.79
CA LYS A 412 -12.58 10.96 5.50
C LYS A 412 -13.71 11.08 6.52
N VAL A 413 -13.39 11.14 7.82
CA VAL A 413 -14.36 11.32 8.92
C VAL A 413 -15.11 12.65 8.78
N GLU A 414 -14.37 13.75 8.54
CA GLU A 414 -14.95 15.07 8.26
C GLU A 414 -15.83 15.06 7.01
N THR A 415 -15.38 14.40 5.94
CA THR A 415 -16.15 14.29 4.69
C THR A 415 -17.43 13.47 4.87
N GLU A 416 -17.42 12.42 5.70
CA GLU A 416 -18.62 11.65 6.03
C GLU A 416 -19.63 12.51 6.81
N HIS A 417 -19.18 13.19 7.86
CA HIS A 417 -20.01 14.08 8.69
C HIS A 417 -20.69 15.17 7.87
N GLN A 418 -19.94 15.88 7.02
CA GLN A 418 -20.49 16.89 6.12
C GLN A 418 -21.55 16.31 5.17
N ARG A 419 -21.30 15.13 4.57
CA ARG A 419 -22.23 14.48 3.64
C ARG A 419 -23.51 14.00 4.35
N LEU A 420 -23.39 13.42 5.54
CA LEU A 420 -24.52 12.98 6.34
C LEU A 420 -25.38 14.18 6.80
N ASN A 421 -24.75 15.26 7.24
CA ASN A 421 -25.45 16.49 7.62
C ASN A 421 -26.15 17.18 6.45
N GLU A 422 -25.53 17.27 5.26
CA GLU A 422 -26.22 17.73 4.06
C GLU A 422 -27.46 16.87 3.75
N ALA A 423 -27.33 15.54 3.86
CA ALA A 423 -28.40 14.62 3.54
C ALA A 423 -29.56 14.68 4.57
N ASN A 424 -29.25 14.71 5.87
CA ASN A 424 -30.23 14.87 6.96
C ASN A 424 -31.01 16.19 6.82
N LEU A 425 -30.28 17.28 6.57
CA LEU A 425 -30.88 18.60 6.32
C LEU A 425 -31.74 18.63 5.04
N TYR A 426 -31.38 17.85 4.02
CA TYR A 426 -32.17 17.74 2.79
C TYR A 426 -33.50 17.02 3.03
N ILE A 427 -33.48 15.83 3.65
CA ILE A 427 -34.71 15.03 3.87
C ILE A 427 -35.69 15.72 4.83
N LYS A 428 -35.18 16.53 5.77
CA LYS A 428 -35.96 17.47 6.59
C LYS A 428 -36.65 18.55 5.75
N LYS A 429 -35.95 19.19 4.81
CA LYS A 429 -36.50 20.26 3.95
C LYS A 429 -37.59 19.75 3.01
N GLU A 430 -37.42 18.56 2.44
CA GLU A 430 -38.43 17.89 1.59
C GLU A 430 -39.60 17.27 2.40
N GLY A 431 -39.59 17.41 3.73
CA GLY A 431 -40.59 16.88 4.64
C GLY A 431 -40.73 15.36 4.54
N LYS A 432 -39.61 14.64 4.42
CA LYS A 432 -39.58 13.16 4.51
C LYS A 432 -39.70 12.69 5.95
N ILE A 433 -39.05 13.43 6.86
CA ILE A 433 -39.00 13.22 8.30
C ILE A 433 -39.49 14.48 9.03
N ASP A 434 -39.83 14.36 10.32
CA ASP A 434 -40.23 15.49 11.16
C ASP A 434 -39.01 16.18 11.84
N LYS A 435 -39.27 17.23 12.63
CA LYS A 435 -38.21 17.96 13.35
C LYS A 435 -37.53 17.10 14.44
N ARG A 436 -38.26 16.22 15.12
CA ARG A 436 -37.74 15.40 16.23
C ARG A 436 -36.76 14.36 15.66
N THR A 437 -37.22 13.63 14.66
CA THR A 437 -36.46 12.66 13.85
C THR A 437 -35.19 13.30 13.31
N TRP A 438 -35.29 14.50 12.73
CA TRP A 438 -34.11 15.24 12.24
C TRP A 438 -33.10 15.54 13.35
N THR A 439 -33.53 16.01 14.52
CA THR A 439 -32.64 16.33 15.65
C THR A 439 -32.00 15.09 16.28
N GLU A 440 -32.71 13.97 16.32
CA GLU A 440 -32.16 12.69 16.78
C GLU A 440 -31.03 12.23 15.85
N ILE A 441 -31.27 12.27 14.53
CA ILE A 441 -30.28 11.89 13.50
C ILE A 441 -29.10 12.87 13.46
N ASP A 442 -29.32 14.19 13.63
CA ASP A 442 -28.24 15.20 13.83
C ASP A 442 -27.32 14.76 14.98
N THR A 443 -27.92 14.36 16.11
CA THR A 443 -27.19 13.94 17.33
C THR A 443 -26.36 12.69 17.07
N TRP A 444 -26.90 11.69 16.37
CA TRP A 444 -26.16 10.46 16.04
C TRP A 444 -25.05 10.70 15.01
N ILE A 445 -25.22 11.65 14.07
CA ILE A 445 -24.18 12.05 13.12
C ILE A 445 -23.00 12.73 13.85
N ASP A 446 -23.29 13.67 14.76
CA ASP A 446 -22.28 14.33 15.58
C ASP A 446 -21.57 13.34 16.52
N GLN A 447 -22.30 12.42 17.14
CA GLN A 447 -21.73 11.37 17.99
C GLN A 447 -20.83 10.39 17.21
N ARG A 448 -21.21 10.03 15.96
CA ARG A 448 -20.38 9.20 15.08
C ARG A 448 -19.08 9.92 14.73
N TRP A 449 -19.16 11.18 14.34
CA TRP A 449 -18.00 12.01 13.99
C TRP A 449 -17.06 12.20 15.19
N GLN A 450 -17.57 12.58 16.37
CA GLN A 450 -16.76 12.73 17.58
C GLN A 450 -16.04 11.44 17.98
N GLN A 451 -16.71 10.29 17.93
CA GLN A 451 -16.09 9.00 18.24
C GLN A 451 -14.99 8.62 17.25
N LEU A 452 -15.23 8.84 15.95
CA LEU A 452 -14.25 8.54 14.89
C LEU A 452 -13.07 9.52 14.88
N GLU A 453 -13.29 10.80 15.16
CA GLU A 453 -12.23 11.80 15.31
C GLU A 453 -11.35 11.45 16.51
N THR A 454 -11.96 11.25 17.70
CA THR A 454 -11.26 10.82 18.93
C THR A 454 -10.43 9.56 18.68
N PHE A 455 -11.03 8.52 18.10
CA PHE A 455 -10.32 7.29 17.73
C PHE A 455 -9.12 7.55 16.78
N THR A 456 -9.28 8.44 15.81
CA THR A 456 -8.19 8.77 14.87
C THR A 456 -7.03 9.51 15.55
N GLU A 457 -7.32 10.35 16.55
CA GLU A 457 -6.29 11.05 17.34
C GLU A 457 -5.59 10.13 18.34
N ASP A 458 -6.35 9.38 19.14
CA ASP A 458 -5.83 8.43 20.12
C ASP A 458 -4.95 7.37 19.45
N ARG A 459 -5.43 6.75 18.36
CA ARG A 459 -4.68 5.73 17.61
C ARG A 459 -3.48 6.28 16.87
N TYR A 460 -3.48 7.55 16.48
CA TYR A 460 -2.25 8.18 16.03
C TYR A 460 -1.23 8.26 17.18
N GLY A 461 -1.62 8.81 18.33
CA GLY A 461 -0.72 9.00 19.48
C GLY A 461 -0.19 7.70 20.08
N GLU A 462 -1.01 6.65 20.13
CA GLU A 462 -0.61 5.31 20.59
C GLU A 462 0.45 4.69 19.69
N VAL A 463 0.24 4.69 18.37
CA VAL A 463 1.18 4.07 17.41
C VAL A 463 2.45 4.91 17.24
N ASP A 464 2.34 6.24 17.23
CA ASP A 464 3.48 7.18 17.23
C ASP A 464 4.40 6.90 18.43
N SER A 465 3.82 6.78 19.63
CA SER A 465 4.55 6.45 20.86
C SER A 465 5.18 5.05 20.85
N LEU A 466 4.52 4.06 20.25
CA LEU A 466 5.02 2.69 20.14
C LEU A 466 6.24 2.61 19.20
N LEU A 467 6.11 3.17 17.98
CA LEU A 467 7.19 3.23 16.99
C LEU A 467 8.44 3.89 17.56
N ASP A 468 8.28 4.99 18.30
CA ASP A 468 9.38 5.69 18.97
C ASP A 468 10.01 4.84 20.08
N SER A 469 9.22 4.18 20.94
CA SER A 469 9.72 3.32 22.03
C SER A 469 10.57 2.16 21.52
N GLU A 470 10.07 1.42 20.52
CA GLU A 470 10.77 0.26 19.94
C GLU A 470 12.05 0.67 19.20
N PHE A 471 11.98 1.77 18.43
CA PHE A 471 13.17 2.35 17.79
C PHE A 471 14.23 2.79 18.82
N GLN A 472 13.82 3.34 19.97
CA GLN A 472 14.74 3.66 21.06
C GLN A 472 15.33 2.40 21.71
N GLU A 473 14.54 1.35 21.97
CA GLU A 473 15.05 0.11 22.55
C GLU A 473 16.11 -0.54 21.66
N GLU A 474 15.84 -0.69 20.36
CA GLU A 474 16.81 -1.25 19.41
C GLU A 474 18.03 -0.36 19.18
N THR A 475 17.88 0.97 19.27
CA THR A 475 19.01 1.90 19.29
C THR A 475 19.91 1.68 20.52
N HIS A 476 19.32 1.41 21.70
CA HIS A 476 20.08 1.06 22.90
C HIS A 476 20.73 -0.34 22.78
N ARG A 477 20.04 -1.31 22.18
CA ARG A 477 20.58 -2.66 21.91
C ARG A 477 21.80 -2.63 21.00
N LEU A 478 21.73 -1.84 19.91
CA LEU A 478 22.86 -1.63 18.99
C LEU A 478 24.04 -0.90 19.65
N MET A 479 23.77 0.07 20.54
CA MET A 479 24.81 0.70 21.36
C MET A 479 25.49 -0.31 22.30
N ASN A 480 24.72 -1.20 22.93
CA ASN A 480 25.26 -2.25 23.79
C ASN A 480 26.12 -3.27 23.01
N GLU A 481 25.71 -3.65 21.80
CA GLU A 481 26.53 -4.50 20.91
C GLU A 481 27.79 -3.79 20.37
N TRP A 482 27.77 -2.46 20.23
CA TRP A 482 28.95 -1.66 19.90
C TRP A 482 29.97 -1.63 21.06
N GLU A 483 29.51 -1.44 22.30
CA GLU A 483 30.36 -1.48 23.49
C GLU A 483 30.96 -2.89 23.71
N LYS A 484 30.19 -3.98 23.47
CA LYS A 484 30.68 -5.38 23.50
C LYS A 484 31.76 -5.68 22.45
N ASP A 485 31.69 -5.03 21.29
CA ASP A 485 32.69 -5.17 20.23
C ASP A 485 33.95 -4.30 20.46
N GLY A 486 33.97 -3.45 21.49
CA GLY A 486 35.12 -2.64 21.92
C GLY A 486 35.11 -1.19 21.44
N GLY A 487 34.02 -0.72 20.84
CA GLY A 487 33.83 0.70 20.51
C GLY A 487 33.41 1.53 21.73
N LYS A 488 33.66 2.85 21.73
CA LYS A 488 33.22 3.71 22.84
C LYS A 488 31.78 4.17 22.67
N LYS A 489 31.00 4.20 23.76
CA LYS A 489 29.63 4.74 23.80
C LYS A 489 29.48 6.10 23.10
N GLU A 490 30.38 7.04 23.42
CA GLU A 490 30.42 8.39 22.84
C GLU A 490 30.57 8.38 21.30
N GLU A 491 31.34 7.44 20.75
CA GLU A 491 31.58 7.32 19.31
C GLU A 491 30.29 6.85 18.58
N PHE A 492 29.55 5.90 19.18
CA PHE A 492 28.24 5.49 18.70
C PHE A 492 27.21 6.61 18.81
N GLN A 493 27.11 7.28 19.96
CA GLN A 493 26.15 8.37 20.19
C GLN A 493 26.37 9.55 19.24
N ASN A 494 27.62 9.96 19.00
CA ASN A 494 27.93 11.00 18.02
C ASN A 494 27.52 10.59 16.59
N LYS A 495 27.70 9.32 16.21
CA LYS A 495 27.28 8.80 14.90
C LYS A 495 25.75 8.68 14.80
N ALA A 496 25.05 8.25 15.85
CA ALA A 496 23.59 8.24 15.91
C ALA A 496 23.00 9.65 15.74
N VAL A 497 23.54 10.64 16.47
CA VAL A 497 23.15 12.05 16.36
C VAL A 497 23.47 12.62 14.96
N GLN A 498 24.54 12.17 14.29
CA GLN A 498 24.79 12.53 12.89
C GLN A 498 23.68 11.97 11.99
N LEU A 499 23.33 10.69 12.12
CA LEU A 499 22.34 10.02 11.27
C LEU A 499 20.94 10.61 11.43
N LEU A 500 20.49 10.83 12.67
CA LEU A 500 19.20 11.47 12.95
C LEU A 500 19.14 12.92 12.43
N LYS A 501 20.27 13.64 12.38
CA LYS A 501 20.34 14.97 11.74
C LYS A 501 20.34 14.90 10.22
N GLU A 502 21.03 13.92 9.62
CA GLU A 502 20.98 13.64 8.18
C GLU A 502 19.55 13.30 7.75
N ASP A 503 18.80 12.58 8.58
CA ASP A 503 17.42 12.17 8.31
C ASP A 503 16.38 13.28 8.55
N LEU A 504 16.47 14.02 9.65
CA LEU A 504 15.62 15.19 9.92
C LEU A 504 15.73 16.27 8.83
N LEU A 505 16.89 16.37 8.17
CA LEU A 505 17.09 17.24 7.01
C LEU A 505 16.42 16.71 5.73
N LYS A 506 16.13 15.40 5.62
CA LYS A 506 15.26 14.85 4.57
C LYS A 506 13.80 15.15 4.86
N LYS A 507 13.31 14.86 6.08
CA LYS A 507 11.90 15.08 6.49
C LYS A 507 11.47 16.49 6.12
N LYS A 508 12.27 17.48 6.52
CA LYS A 508 12.06 18.91 6.20
C LYS A 508 12.12 19.26 4.71
N ALA A 509 12.86 18.52 3.88
CA ALA A 509 12.88 18.71 2.44
C ALA A 509 11.64 18.08 1.77
N GLU A 510 11.17 16.93 2.26
CA GLU A 510 9.94 16.30 1.79
C GLU A 510 8.70 17.13 2.19
N GLU A 511 8.65 17.63 3.42
CA GLU A 511 7.65 18.60 3.91
C GLU A 511 7.62 19.89 3.07
N ALA A 512 8.77 20.55 2.90
CA ALA A 512 8.85 21.85 2.22
C ALA A 512 8.43 21.78 0.74
N ASP A 513 8.79 20.70 0.05
CA ASP A 513 8.31 20.43 -1.30
C ASP A 513 6.81 20.06 -1.31
N GLY A 514 6.34 19.24 -0.37
CA GLY A 514 4.93 18.80 -0.31
C GLY A 514 3.95 19.95 -0.12
N LEU A 515 4.35 21.00 0.61
CA LEU A 515 3.62 22.26 0.70
C LEU A 515 3.48 22.99 -0.64
N THR A 516 4.40 22.78 -1.59
CA THR A 516 4.30 23.36 -2.94
C THR A 516 3.34 22.59 -3.85
N ASP A 517 3.27 21.25 -3.75
CA ASP A 517 2.26 20.47 -4.48
C ASP A 517 0.83 20.70 -3.94
N LEU A 518 0.67 20.80 -2.61
CA LEU A 518 -0.62 21.12 -1.98
C LEU A 518 -1.18 22.49 -2.40
N SER A 519 -0.33 23.49 -2.63
CA SER A 519 -0.80 24.81 -3.10
C SER A 519 -1.25 24.81 -4.56
N ASN A 520 -0.74 23.89 -5.40
CA ASN A 520 -1.24 23.67 -6.75
C ASN A 520 -2.58 22.91 -6.74
N GLN A 521 -2.72 21.87 -5.90
CA GLN A 521 -3.97 21.10 -5.77
C GLN A 521 -5.16 21.86 -5.17
N GLN A 522 -4.94 23.07 -4.63
CA GLN A 522 -6.00 23.99 -4.19
C GLN A 522 -6.39 25.01 -5.28
N SER A 523 -5.90 24.86 -6.52
CA SER A 523 -6.14 25.79 -7.64
C SER A 523 -6.87 25.19 -8.85
N GLU A 524 -7.35 23.94 -8.73
CA GLU A 524 -8.24 23.24 -9.68
C GLU A 524 -9.62 22.93 -9.06
#